data_AF-A4EWJ8-F1
#
_entry.id   AF-A4EWJ8-F1
#
_cell.length_a   1.000
_cell.length_b   1.000
_cell.length_c   1.000
_cell.angle_alpha   90.00
_cell.angle_beta   90.00
_cell.angle_gamma   90.00
#
_symmetry.space_group_name_H-M   'P 1'
#
loop_
_entity.id
_entity.type
_entity.pdbx_description
1 polymer ?
#
loop_
_entity_poly.entity_id
_entity_poly.type
_entity_poly.pdbx_seq_one_letter_code
_entity_poly.pdbx_strand_id
1 'polypeptide(L)'
;MFPDYGVCAMKPSVPTAVFLLSLLAVMPPMAGAAKTVEIKAVTVFERVWHVRGSEVFPGYHQATRQNAELLPFRGPPILSAKQATRAFRAATGCRVKLDTLIRTISGSYHAVLICPSR
;
A
#
# COMPACT_ATOMS: atom_id res chain seq x y z
N MET A 1 -27.95 -13.09 42.92
CA MET A 1 -27.32 -13.38 44.23
C MET A 1 -27.22 -14.89 44.32
N PHE A 2 -26.01 -15.43 44.26
CA PHE A 2 -25.69 -16.85 44.42
C PHE A 2 -26.15 -17.33 45.81
N PRO A 3 -26.34 -18.64 46.02
CA PRO A 3 -25.19 -19.38 46.51
C PRO A 3 -25.02 -20.75 45.89
N ASP A 4 -23.80 -21.19 46.01
CA ASP A 4 -23.24 -22.41 45.50
C ASP A 4 -22.33 -22.93 46.65
N TYR A 5 -22.07 -24.23 46.62
CA TYR A 5 -20.99 -24.98 47.29
C TYR A 5 -21.15 -25.59 48.71
N GLY A 6 -20.94 -26.92 48.72
CA GLY A 6 -20.36 -27.77 49.77
C GLY A 6 -20.56 -29.24 49.36
N VAL A 7 -19.64 -30.20 49.41
CA VAL A 7 -18.29 -30.42 50.00
C VAL A 7 -17.75 -31.67 49.23
N CYS A 8 -16.45 -31.92 48.98
CA CYS A 8 -15.56 -32.77 49.78
C CYS A 8 -14.29 -33.14 49.00
N ALA A 9 -13.19 -33.28 49.73
CA ALA A 9 -11.79 -33.30 49.30
C ALA A 9 -11.19 -34.71 49.14
N MET A 10 -10.04 -34.85 48.45
CA MET A 10 -8.78 -35.38 49.03
C MET A 10 -7.58 -35.39 48.03
N LYS A 11 -6.42 -35.09 48.61
CA LYS A 11 -4.99 -34.88 48.16
C LYS A 11 -4.29 -36.15 47.60
N PRO A 12 -2.93 -36.19 47.40
CA PRO A 12 -1.95 -35.29 46.75
C PRO A 12 -0.94 -36.08 45.85
N SER A 13 0.00 -35.41 45.15
CA SER A 13 1.46 -35.73 45.15
C SER A 13 2.20 -35.09 43.96
N VAL A 14 3.24 -34.30 44.26
CA VAL A 14 4.26 -33.76 43.34
C VAL A 14 5.53 -34.62 43.54
N PRO A 15 6.34 -34.91 42.50
CA PRO A 15 7.61 -34.20 42.36
C PRO A 15 8.10 -33.93 40.92
N THR A 16 8.99 -32.95 40.85
CA THR A 16 9.76 -32.29 39.77
C THR A 16 10.91 -33.10 39.13
N ALA A 17 11.21 -32.90 37.83
CA ALA A 17 12.55 -32.89 37.15
C ALA A 17 12.36 -32.80 35.60
N VAL A 18 12.80 -31.82 34.79
CA VAL A 18 14.13 -31.22 34.44
C VAL A 18 14.78 -31.85 33.19
N PHE A 19 14.96 -31.02 32.12
CA PHE A 19 15.97 -31.03 31.01
C PHE A 19 15.78 -32.06 29.85
N LEU A 20 16.02 -31.85 28.53
CA LEU A 20 16.76 -30.87 27.70
C LEU A 20 16.52 -31.13 26.17
N LEU A 21 16.89 -30.16 25.31
CA LEU A 21 17.46 -30.27 23.94
C LEU A 21 16.57 -30.49 22.68
N SER A 22 16.46 -29.40 21.89
CA SER A 22 17.01 -29.26 20.52
C SER A 22 16.11 -29.23 19.28
N LEU A 23 16.37 -28.18 18.48
CA LEU A 23 16.23 -28.03 17.02
C LEU A 23 14.83 -27.77 16.44
N LEU A 24 14.46 -26.49 16.32
CA LEU A 24 13.70 -25.98 15.18
C LEU A 24 14.36 -24.71 14.67
N ALA A 25 14.62 -24.71 13.37
CA ALA A 25 15.51 -23.83 12.62
C ALA A 25 15.28 -22.33 12.84
N VAL A 26 16.36 -21.61 13.14
CA VAL A 26 16.46 -20.16 12.91
C VAL A 26 16.57 -19.97 11.40
N MET A 27 15.43 -19.76 10.73
CA MET A 27 15.45 -19.11 9.42
C MET A 27 15.88 -17.66 9.63
N PRO A 28 16.97 -17.18 9.03
CA PRO A 28 17.20 -15.74 8.97
C PRO A 28 16.00 -15.12 8.24
N PRO A 29 15.41 -14.02 8.72
CA PRO A 29 14.48 -13.28 7.89
C PRO A 29 15.27 -12.81 6.67
N MET A 30 14.98 -13.42 5.52
CA MET A 30 15.37 -12.89 4.23
C MET A 30 14.57 -11.60 4.03
N ALA A 31 14.94 -10.55 4.76
CA ALA A 31 14.55 -9.19 4.46
C ALA A 31 15.31 -8.78 3.21
N GLY A 32 14.90 -9.32 2.07
CA GLY A 32 15.14 -8.65 0.80
C GLY A 32 14.61 -7.25 1.00
N ALA A 33 15.50 -6.26 0.94
CA ALA A 33 15.14 -4.86 0.99
C ALA A 33 14.22 -4.59 -0.20
N ALA A 34 12.92 -4.82 0.00
CA ALA A 34 11.89 -4.32 -0.88
C ALA A 34 12.13 -2.82 -0.89
N LYS A 35 12.66 -2.31 -2.01
CA LYS A 35 12.74 -0.87 -2.24
C LYS A 35 11.33 -0.38 -2.01
N THR A 36 11.10 0.30 -0.90
CA THR A 36 9.82 0.89 -0.56
C THR A 36 9.60 1.99 -1.58
N VAL A 37 8.96 1.63 -2.69
CA VAL A 37 8.55 2.59 -3.70
C VAL A 37 7.57 3.50 -2.99
N GLU A 38 7.97 4.74 -2.72
CA GLU A 38 7.12 5.69 -2.03
C GLU A 38 5.88 5.94 -2.89
N ILE A 39 4.73 5.43 -2.42
CA ILE A 39 3.44 5.61 -3.08
C ILE A 39 2.73 6.76 -2.41
N LYS A 40 2.41 7.81 -3.17
CA LYS A 40 1.63 8.94 -2.70
C LYS A 40 0.21 8.88 -3.24
N ALA A 41 -0.76 8.79 -2.34
CA ALA A 41 -2.17 8.85 -2.67
C ALA A 41 -2.65 10.31 -2.71
N VAL A 42 -3.36 10.68 -3.78
CA VAL A 42 -3.96 12.01 -3.95
C VAL A 42 -5.36 11.91 -4.51
N THR A 43 -6.25 12.80 -4.08
CA THR A 43 -7.64 12.87 -4.59
C THR A 43 -7.77 13.95 -5.65
N VAL A 44 -8.24 13.57 -6.84
CA VAL A 44 -8.46 14.46 -7.98
C VAL A 44 -9.86 14.21 -8.55
N PHE A 45 -10.73 15.22 -8.49
CA PHE A 45 -12.12 15.12 -8.93
C PHE A 45 -12.83 13.87 -8.38
N GLU A 46 -12.80 13.72 -7.05
CA GLU A 46 -13.42 12.59 -6.32
C GLU A 46 -12.89 11.20 -6.72
N ARG A 47 -11.69 11.13 -7.30
CA ARG A 47 -11.03 9.87 -7.63
C ARG A 47 -9.68 9.84 -6.93
N VAL A 48 -9.39 8.73 -6.29
CA VAL A 48 -8.09 8.50 -5.67
C VAL A 48 -7.10 8.05 -6.75
N TRP A 49 -5.92 8.66 -6.74
CA TRP A 49 -4.81 8.36 -7.62
C TRP A 49 -3.59 8.01 -6.78
N HIS A 50 -2.91 6.94 -7.16
CA HIS A 50 -1.62 6.57 -6.60
C HIS A 50 -0.52 7.02 -7.55
N VAL A 51 0.42 7.81 -7.05
CA VAL A 51 1.57 8.31 -7.79
C VAL A 51 2.84 7.69 -7.19
N ARG A 52 3.69 7.15 -8.05
CA ARG A 52 4.94 6.50 -7.66
C ARG A 52 6.01 6.62 -8.75
N GLY A 53 7.24 6.24 -8.44
CA GLY A 53 8.25 6.00 -9.48
C GLY A 53 7.80 4.88 -10.42
N SER A 54 8.03 5.04 -11.72
CA SER A 54 7.67 4.04 -12.72
C SER A 54 8.67 2.89 -12.71
N GLU A 55 8.20 1.66 -12.47
CA GLU A 55 9.01 0.44 -12.54
C GLU A 55 9.24 -0.01 -13.99
N VAL A 56 8.30 0.33 -14.89
CA VAL A 56 8.31 -0.09 -16.31
C VAL A 56 9.20 0.80 -17.16
N PHE A 57 9.20 2.10 -16.88
CA PHE A 57 9.94 3.13 -17.62
C PHE A 57 10.87 3.86 -16.66
N PRO A 58 12.19 3.58 -16.68
CA PRO A 58 13.15 4.27 -15.81
C PRO A 58 13.12 5.80 -16.01
N GLY A 59 13.13 6.56 -14.92
CA GLY A 59 13.07 8.02 -14.93
C GLY A 59 11.67 8.62 -15.13
N TYR A 60 10.64 7.79 -15.31
CA TYR A 60 9.24 8.24 -15.36
C TYR A 60 8.59 8.12 -13.99
N HIS A 61 7.51 8.88 -13.79
CA HIS A 61 6.56 8.65 -12.72
C HIS A 61 5.31 7.98 -13.27
N GLN A 62 4.72 7.08 -12.47
CA GLN A 62 3.47 6.41 -12.76
C GLN A 62 2.33 7.03 -11.94
N ALA A 63 1.17 7.26 -12.56
CA ALA A 63 -0.08 7.61 -11.89
C ALA A 63 -1.17 6.61 -12.27
N THR A 64 -1.74 5.94 -11.27
CA THR A 64 -2.78 4.92 -11.46
C THR A 64 -4.02 5.32 -10.68
N ARG A 65 -5.16 5.36 -11.37
CA ARG A 65 -6.45 5.65 -10.74
C ARG A 65 -6.94 4.42 -9.99
N GLN A 66 -7.31 4.60 -8.72
CA GLN A 66 -8.00 3.57 -7.97
C GLN A 66 -9.48 3.57 -8.38
N ASN A 67 -9.96 2.44 -8.88
CA ASN A 67 -11.38 2.21 -9.16
C ASN A 67 -11.92 1.25 -8.10
N ALA A 68 -11.96 1.68 -6.84
CA ALA A 68 -12.41 0.81 -5.74
C ALA A 68 -13.91 0.50 -5.80
N GLU A 69 -14.73 1.38 -6.39
CA GLU A 69 -16.19 1.24 -6.40
C GLU A 69 -16.78 1.55 -7.78
N LEU A 70 -17.60 0.63 -8.29
CA LEU A 70 -18.46 0.84 -9.46
C LEU A 70 -19.70 1.62 -9.02
N LEU A 71 -19.55 2.93 -8.86
CA LEU A 71 -20.68 3.79 -8.50
C LEU A 71 -21.59 4.01 -9.72
N PRO A 72 -22.88 3.61 -9.68
CA PRO A 72 -23.80 3.78 -10.80
C PRO A 72 -24.07 5.26 -11.11
N PHE A 73 -24.05 6.13 -10.08
CA PHE A 73 -24.27 7.58 -10.21
C PHE A 73 -22.99 8.36 -9.95
N ARG A 74 -21.97 8.15 -10.79
CA ARG A 74 -20.71 8.90 -10.65
C ARG A 74 -20.84 10.33 -11.18
N GLY A 75 -20.11 11.27 -10.57
CA GLY A 75 -19.85 12.57 -11.16
C GLY A 75 -19.29 12.45 -12.61
N PRO A 76 -19.45 13.49 -13.43
CA PRO A 76 -19.26 13.41 -14.87
C PRO A 76 -17.87 12.85 -15.25
N PRO A 77 -17.77 12.09 -16.35
CA PRO A 77 -16.49 11.56 -16.80
C PRO A 77 -15.58 12.71 -17.25
N ILE A 78 -14.55 13.00 -16.46
CA ILE A 78 -13.46 13.90 -16.85
C ILE A 78 -12.37 13.06 -17.52
N LEU A 79 -11.76 13.60 -18.57
CA LEU A 79 -10.64 12.97 -19.29
C LEU A 79 -9.55 12.54 -18.31
N SER A 80 -9.31 11.22 -18.22
CA SER A 80 -8.38 10.63 -17.27
C SER A 80 -6.96 11.15 -17.41
N ALA A 81 -6.54 11.58 -18.62
CA ALA A 81 -5.26 12.24 -18.83
C ALA A 81 -5.16 13.56 -18.05
N LYS A 82 -6.20 14.40 -18.10
CA LYS A 82 -6.25 15.66 -17.32
C LYS A 82 -6.22 15.38 -15.81
N GLN A 83 -6.91 14.33 -15.38
CA GLN A 83 -6.90 13.91 -13.98
C GLN A 83 -5.49 13.45 -13.56
N ALA A 84 -4.83 12.62 -14.37
CA ALA A 84 -3.47 12.14 -14.13
C ALA A 84 -2.46 13.29 -14.05
N THR A 85 -2.52 14.27 -14.96
CA THR A 85 -1.65 15.46 -14.91
C THR A 85 -1.81 16.23 -13.59
N ARG A 86 -3.04 16.35 -13.08
CA ARG A 86 -3.31 16.98 -11.78
C ARG A 86 -2.83 16.11 -10.62
N ALA A 87 -2.97 14.80 -10.72
CA ALA A 87 -2.49 13.86 -9.71
C ALA A 87 -0.96 13.95 -9.58
N PHE A 88 -0.21 13.95 -10.69
CA PHE A 88 1.23 14.16 -10.67
C PHE A 88 1.60 15.47 -9.97
N ARG A 89 0.95 16.58 -10.34
CA ARG A 89 1.22 17.89 -9.73
C ARG A 89 0.88 17.93 -8.24
N ALA A 90 -0.24 17.33 -7.83
CA ALA A 90 -0.64 17.28 -6.42
C ALA A 90 0.30 16.39 -5.58
N ALA A 91 0.81 15.30 -6.16
CA ALA A 91 1.70 14.39 -5.47
C ALA A 91 3.12 14.96 -5.35
N THR A 92 3.69 15.51 -6.42
CA THR A 92 5.12 15.87 -6.46
C THR A 92 5.39 17.37 -6.43
N GLY A 93 4.38 18.21 -6.67
CA GLY A 93 4.56 19.64 -6.90
C GLY A 93 5.10 19.97 -8.30
N CYS A 94 5.50 18.97 -9.09
CA CYS A 94 6.13 19.15 -10.39
C CYS A 94 5.11 19.18 -11.53
N ARG A 95 5.48 19.76 -12.66
CA ARG A 95 4.67 19.75 -13.88
C ARG A 95 4.98 18.51 -14.71
N VAL A 96 3.98 17.99 -15.42
CA VAL A 96 4.19 16.90 -16.37
C VAL A 96 4.78 17.44 -17.68
N LYS A 97 5.78 16.76 -18.23
CA LYS A 97 6.24 16.97 -19.61
C LYS A 97 5.26 16.27 -20.56
N LEU A 98 4.30 17.02 -21.10
CA LEU A 98 3.11 16.47 -21.77
C LEU A 98 3.41 15.60 -23.00
N ASP A 99 4.50 15.88 -23.72
CA ASP A 99 5.01 15.08 -24.84
C ASP A 99 5.45 13.67 -24.43
N THR A 100 5.74 13.45 -23.14
CA THR A 100 6.12 12.13 -22.59
C THR A 100 4.96 11.42 -21.90
N LEU A 101 3.76 12.01 -21.87
CA LEU A 101 2.61 11.42 -21.19
C LEU A 101 2.05 10.27 -22.01
N ILE A 102 2.30 9.06 -21.54
CA ILE A 102 1.82 7.82 -22.17
C ILE A 102 0.83 7.11 -21.24
N ARG A 103 -0.13 6.41 -21.84
CA ARG A 103 -1.11 5.58 -21.12
C ARG A 103 -0.93 4.13 -21.54
N THR A 104 -0.81 3.24 -20.57
CA THR A 104 -0.79 1.79 -20.82
C THR A 104 -2.20 1.21 -20.90
N ILE A 105 -2.31 -0.03 -21.40
CA ILE A 105 -3.59 -0.76 -21.48
C ILE A 105 -4.24 -0.98 -20.11
N SER A 106 -3.44 -1.09 -19.04
CA SER A 106 -3.94 -1.18 -17.66
C SER A 106 -4.52 0.13 -17.13
N GLY A 107 -4.45 1.21 -17.92
CA GLY A 107 -4.97 2.52 -17.55
C GLY A 107 -4.03 3.34 -16.66
N SER A 108 -2.79 2.89 -16.46
CA SER A 108 -1.76 3.68 -15.79
C SER A 108 -1.16 4.71 -16.73
N TYR A 109 -0.92 5.90 -16.20
CA TYR A 109 -0.22 6.97 -16.91
C TYR A 109 1.23 7.01 -16.48
N HIS A 110 2.15 7.20 -17.43
CA HIS A 110 3.56 7.41 -17.16
C HIS A 110 4.01 8.72 -17.80
N ALA A 111 4.82 9.50 -17.09
CA ALA A 111 5.42 10.71 -17.66
C ALA A 111 6.71 11.13 -16.95
N VAL A 112 7.55 11.88 -17.66
CA VAL A 112 8.65 12.63 -17.06
C VAL A 112 8.08 13.89 -16.41
N LEU A 113 8.62 14.25 -15.24
CA LEU A 113 8.21 15.44 -14.50
C LEU A 113 9.29 16.53 -14.60
N ILE A 114 8.83 17.77 -14.76
CA ILE A 114 9.64 18.99 -14.71
C ILE A 114 9.35 19.65 -13.36
N CYS A 115 10.32 19.57 -12.45
CA CYS A 115 10.25 20.21 -11.15
C CYS A 115 10.89 21.60 -11.20
N PRO A 116 10.39 22.58 -10.43
CA PRO A 116 11.07 23.87 -10.30
C PRO A 116 12.47 23.64 -9.72
N SER A 117 13.47 24.33 -10.27
CA SER A 117 14.81 24.40 -9.66
C SER A 117 14.68 25.11 -8.31
N ARG A 118 15.19 24.47 -7.26
CA ARG A 118 15.20 25.02 -5.91
C ARG A 118 16.13 26.21 -5.80
#